data_AF-A0A0B6ZGE1-F1
#
_entry.id   AF-A0A0B6ZGE1-F1
#
_cell.length_a   1.000
_cell.length_b   1.000
_cell.length_c   1.000
_cell.angle_alpha   90.00
_cell.angle_beta   90.00
_cell.angle_gamma   90.00
#
_symmetry.space_group_name_H-M   'P 1'
#
loop_
_entity.id
_entity.type
_entity.pdbx_description
1 polymer ?
#
loop_
_entity_poly.entity_id
_entity_poly.type
_entity_poly.pdbx_seq_one_letter_code
_entity_poly.pdbx_strand_id
1 'polypeptide(L)'
;KVHKSKESTGRVVMWNLGIMNSYTMEATFCGSSLGKKKGYHFNQNDFEMIGYHFCDTLLDYCDPDNTKFLKIVDDLGYKHR
;
A
#
# COMPACT_ATOMS: atom_id res chain seq x y z
N LYS A 1 -18.22 0.55 8.67
CA LYS A 1 -18.45 0.14 10.08
C LYS A 1 -17.40 -0.92 10.44
N VAL A 2 -16.60 -0.72 11.49
CA VAL A 2 -15.53 -1.67 11.88
C VAL A 2 -16.16 -2.91 12.53
N HIS A 3 -15.61 -4.11 12.26
CA HIS A 3 -16.07 -5.34 12.90
C HIS A 3 -15.56 -5.42 14.35
N LYS A 4 -16.38 -5.90 15.29
CA LYS A 4 -16.07 -5.92 16.73
C LYS A 4 -14.71 -6.56 17.05
N SER A 5 -14.37 -7.66 16.37
CA SER A 5 -13.09 -8.36 16.54
C SER A 5 -11.85 -7.58 16.07
N LYS A 6 -12.04 -6.45 15.39
CA LYS A 6 -10.96 -5.60 14.85
C LYS A 6 -10.85 -4.25 15.56
N GLU A 7 -11.75 -3.97 16.51
CA GLU A 7 -11.78 -2.69 17.25
C GLU A 7 -10.47 -2.38 17.97
N SER A 8 -9.79 -3.41 18.48
CA SER A 8 -8.51 -3.29 19.18
C SER A 8 -7.27 -3.37 18.28
N THR A 9 -7.44 -3.50 16.96
CA THR A 9 -6.29 -3.52 16.06
C THR A 9 -5.65 -2.14 16.00
N GLY A 10 -4.31 -2.09 15.95
CA GLY A 10 -3.57 -0.82 15.97
C GLY A 10 -4.07 0.18 14.93
N ARG A 11 -4.43 -0.29 13.74
CA ARG A 11 -5.02 0.55 12.68
C ARG A 11 -6.26 1.32 13.13
N VAL A 12 -7.21 0.59 13.73
CA VAL A 12 -8.50 1.15 14.19
C VAL A 12 -8.29 2.06 15.40
N VAL A 13 -7.41 1.67 16.32
CA VAL A 13 -7.08 2.50 17.49
C VAL A 13 -6.48 3.84 17.06
N MET A 14 -5.50 3.83 16.16
CA MET A 14 -4.89 5.07 15.64
C MET A 14 -5.90 5.94 14.89
N TRP A 15 -6.81 5.33 14.13
CA TRP A 15 -7.89 6.05 13.47
C TRP A 15 -8.84 6.73 14.47
N ASN A 16 -9.19 6.04 15.56
CA ASN A 16 -9.99 6.61 16.66
C ASN A 16 -9.27 7.75 17.39
N LEU A 17 -7.94 7.80 17.34
CA LEU A 17 -7.12 8.90 17.86
C LEU A 17 -6.98 10.08 16.88
N GLY A 18 -7.65 10.04 15.72
CA GLY A 18 -7.68 11.12 14.74
C GLY A 18 -6.73 10.93 13.54
N ILE A 19 -6.00 9.81 13.45
CA ILE A 19 -5.15 9.51 12.29
C ILE A 19 -6.01 8.90 11.18
N MET A 20 -6.52 9.74 10.29
CA MET A 20 -7.47 9.37 9.24
C MET A 20 -6.96 8.24 8.32
N ASN A 21 -5.69 8.30 7.94
CA ASN A 21 -5.05 7.40 6.98
C ASN A 21 -4.17 6.37 7.70
N SER A 22 -4.78 5.60 8.59
CA SER A 22 -4.09 4.57 9.37
C SER A 22 -4.11 3.23 8.62
N TYR A 23 -2.94 2.62 8.42
CA TYR A 23 -2.79 1.33 7.74
C TYR A 23 -1.79 0.39 8.42
N THR A 24 -1.94 -0.92 8.19
CA THR A 24 -0.97 -1.97 8.51
C THR A 24 -0.39 -2.44 7.19
N MET A 25 0.92 -2.35 7.06
CA MET A 25 1.68 -2.93 5.96
C MET A 25 2.14 -4.33 6.37
N GLU A 26 1.79 -5.34 5.57
CA GLU A 26 2.24 -6.72 5.77
C GLU A 26 3.10 -7.14 4.58
N ALA A 27 4.17 -7.88 4.85
CA ALA A 27 5.06 -8.40 3.81
C ALA A 27 5.36 -9.89 4.08
N THR A 28 5.51 -10.66 3.01
CA THR A 28 5.78 -12.10 3.07
C THR A 28 7.28 -12.40 3.03
N PHE A 29 7.70 -13.48 3.68
CA PHE A 29 9.06 -14.00 3.55
C PHE A 29 9.25 -14.82 2.25
N CYS A 30 8.19 -15.47 1.76
CA CYS A 30 8.26 -16.39 0.62
C CYS A 30 8.35 -15.68 -0.74
N GLY A 31 8.30 -14.34 -0.76
CA GLY A 31 8.39 -13.52 -1.96
C GLY A 31 7.13 -13.50 -2.83
N SER A 32 7.28 -13.08 -4.10
CA SER A 32 6.15 -12.80 -4.98
C SER A 32 5.74 -14.01 -5.82
N SER A 33 4.45 -14.14 -6.10
CA SER A 33 3.92 -15.06 -7.11
C SER A 33 3.90 -14.45 -8.53
N LEU A 34 4.28 -13.18 -8.66
CA LEU A 34 4.17 -12.38 -9.88
C LEU A 34 5.54 -11.88 -10.37
N GLY A 35 5.63 -11.66 -11.68
CA GLY A 35 6.77 -10.99 -12.33
C GLY A 35 8.07 -11.79 -12.32
N LYS A 36 9.18 -11.09 -12.58
CA LYS A 36 10.52 -11.69 -12.76
C LYS A 36 11.09 -12.36 -11.51
N LYS A 37 10.60 -11.99 -10.32
CA LYS A 37 11.01 -12.57 -9.03
C LYS A 37 10.09 -13.69 -8.55
N LYS A 38 9.22 -14.22 -9.43
CA LYS A 38 8.34 -15.34 -9.08
C LYS A 38 9.17 -16.55 -8.62
N GLY A 39 8.81 -17.09 -7.46
CA GLY A 39 9.46 -18.27 -6.88
C GLY A 39 10.77 -17.99 -6.13
N TYR A 40 11.15 -16.72 -5.99
CA TYR A 40 12.27 -16.30 -5.15
C TYR A 40 11.76 -15.70 -3.84
N HIS A 41 12.44 -15.99 -2.73
CA HIS A 41 12.16 -15.36 -1.44
C HIS A 41 12.60 -13.89 -1.46
N PHE A 42 11.88 -13.06 -0.71
CA PHE A 42 12.31 -11.68 -0.51
C PHE A 42 13.55 -11.63 0.37
N ASN A 43 14.50 -10.79 -0.03
CA ASN A 43 15.67 -10.45 0.76
C ASN A 43 15.55 -9.04 1.32
N GLN A 44 16.56 -8.62 2.08
CA GLN A 44 16.59 -7.28 2.70
C GLN A 44 16.39 -6.16 1.68
N ASN A 45 17.06 -6.23 0.52
CA ASN A 45 16.95 -5.22 -0.52
C ASN A 45 15.52 -5.14 -1.09
N ASP A 46 14.80 -6.26 -1.15
CA ASP A 46 13.38 -6.23 -1.56
C ASP A 46 12.52 -5.43 -0.56
N PHE A 47 12.75 -5.61 0.74
CA PHE A 47 12.03 -4.87 1.77
C PHE A 47 12.40 -3.38 1.80
N GLU A 48 13.66 -3.04 1.57
CA GLU A 48 14.10 -1.65 1.42
C GLU A 48 13.43 -0.97 0.23
N MET A 49 13.34 -1.68 -0.91
CA MET A 49 12.64 -1.19 -2.09
C MET A 49 11.13 -1.01 -1.85
N ILE A 50 10.48 -1.90 -1.09
CA ILE A 50 9.08 -1.72 -0.67
C ILE A 50 8.93 -0.42 0.13
N GLY A 51 9.83 -0.17 1.08
CA GLY A 51 9.83 1.08 1.85
C GLY A 51 10.05 2.32 0.99
N TYR A 52 11.00 2.27 0.06
CA TYR A 52 11.27 3.35 -0.89
C TYR A 52 10.02 3.70 -1.70
N HIS A 53 9.39 2.70 -2.34
CA HIS A 53 8.19 2.92 -3.15
C HIS A 53 6.99 3.38 -2.34
N PHE A 54 6.88 2.95 -1.08
CA PHE A 54 5.84 3.44 -0.18
C PHE A 54 6.01 4.94 0.10
N CYS A 55 7.22 5.40 0.43
CA CYS A 55 7.51 6.81 0.63
C CYS A 55 7.27 7.65 -0.62
N ASP A 56 7.71 7.16 -1.80
CA ASP A 56 7.48 7.82 -3.09
C ASP A 56 5.97 7.99 -3.36
N THR A 57 5.18 6.93 -3.11
CA THR A 57 3.71 6.97 -3.25
C THR A 57 3.06 7.95 -2.26
N LEU A 58 3.61 8.11 -1.05
CA LEU A 58 3.12 9.12 -0.10
C LEU A 58 3.38 10.54 -0.59
N LEU A 59 4.50 10.78 -1.28
CA LEU A 59 4.77 12.08 -1.89
C LEU A 59 3.76 12.37 -3.00
N ASP A 60 3.48 11.39 -3.87
CA ASP A 60 2.43 11.51 -4.89
C ASP A 60 1.05 11.79 -4.30
N TYR A 61 0.73 11.16 -3.16
CA TYR A 61 -0.55 11.35 -2.48
C TYR A 61 -0.70 12.78 -1.92
N CYS A 62 0.41 13.37 -1.49
CA CYS A 62 0.45 14.74 -0.97
C CYS A 62 0.61 15.80 -2.08
N ASP A 63 0.86 15.39 -3.32
CA ASP A 63 1.01 16.30 -4.44
C ASP A 63 -0.33 16.98 -4.78
N PRO A 64 -0.43 18.32 -4.79
CA PRO A 64 -1.64 19.00 -5.23
C PRO A 64 -1.95 18.79 -6.72
N ASP A 65 -0.97 18.39 -7.55
CA ASP A 65 -1.19 18.02 -8.94
C ASP A 65 -1.80 16.61 -9.07
N ASN A 66 -3.07 16.56 -9.46
CA ASN A 66 -3.81 15.32 -9.65
C ASN A 66 -3.54 14.61 -10.99
N THR A 67 -2.64 15.11 -11.85
CA THR A 67 -2.39 14.53 -13.18
C THR A 67 -2.00 13.06 -13.12
N LYS A 68 -1.13 12.69 -12.16
CA LYS A 68 -0.72 11.29 -11.96
C LYS A 68 -1.89 10.42 -11.50
N PHE A 69 -2.71 10.91 -10.57
CA PHE A 69 -3.91 10.24 -10.09
C PHE A 69 -4.90 9.98 -11.23
N LEU A 70 -5.22 11.01 -12.02
CA LEU A 70 -6.17 10.89 -13.14
C LEU A 70 -5.71 9.85 -14.16
N LYS A 71 -4.41 9.83 -14.49
CA LYS A 71 -3.84 8.82 -15.38
C LYS A 71 -3.98 7.40 -14.82
N ILE A 72 -3.70 7.20 -13.53
CA ILE A 72 -3.86 5.89 -12.87
C ILE A 72 -5.31 5.42 -12.90
N VAL A 73 -6.26 6.33 -12.64
CA VAL A 73 -7.70 6.01 -12.69
C VAL A 73 -8.13 5.59 -14.10
N ASP A 74 -7.65 6.29 -15.13
CA ASP A 74 -7.90 5.92 -16.53
C ASP A 74 -7.31 4.55 -16.87
N ASP A 75 -6.03 4.31 -16.53
CA ASP A 75 -5.35 3.04 -16.76
C ASP A 75 -6.06 1.85 -16.07
N LEU A 76 -6.59 2.06 -14.86
CA LEU A 76 -7.37 1.06 -14.13
C LEU A 76 -8.77 0.86 -14.73
N GLY A 77 -9.41 1.93 -15.18
CA GLY A 77 -10.71 1.89 -15.87
C GLY A 77 -10.65 1.14 -17.21
N TYR A 78 -9.53 1.23 -17.93
CA TYR A 78 -9.27 0.45 -19.14
C TYR A 78 -9.05 -1.04 -18.86
N LYS A 79 -8.40 -1.41 -17.74
CA LYS A 79 -8.14 -2.82 -17.39
C LYS A 79 -9.37 -3.60 -16.91
N HIS A 80 -10.48 -2.92 -16.66
CA HIS A 80 -11.75 -3.51 -16.22
C HIS A 80 -12.85 -3.53 -17.30
N ARG A 81 -12.52 -3.23 -18.55
CA ARG A 81 -13.34 -3.51 -19.75
C ARG A 81 -12.68 -4.60 -20.59
#